data_AF-A0A0D2Y992-F1
#
_entry.id   AF-A0A0D2Y992-F1
#
_cell.length_a   1.000
_cell.length_b   1.000
_cell.length_c   1.000
_cell.angle_alpha   90.00
_cell.angle_beta   90.00
_cell.angle_gamma   90.00
#
_symmetry.space_group_name_H-M   'P 1'
#
loop_
_entity.id
_entity.type
_entity.pdbx_description
1 polymer ?
#
loop_
_entity_poly.entity_id
_entity_poly.type
_entity_poly.pdbx_seq_one_letter_code
_entity_poly.pdbx_strand_id
1 'polypeptide(L)'
;MSEYPHILLRAEEKPLEHRSFSPAVIKTLVDAGYPISVERSSTDPKFKRIFEDSEYEAAGARLVDTGVWPNAEPGTIILGLKEIPEEDFPLKNDHITFAHCYKNQGGWEKVLGRWAQGGSVLYDLEFLHDSEGRRVSAFGFHAGFAGAALGIKTLAHQLQDSSSKLPSVETFTDGRGYYLNEDELVNPDSRGSHQG
;
A
#
# COMPACT_ATOMS: atom_id res chain seq x y z
N MET A 1 -19.68 -14.60 17.60
CA MET A 1 -19.15 -14.05 16.32
C MET A 1 -19.26 -12.55 16.42
N SER A 2 -18.29 -11.79 15.89
CA SER A 2 -18.38 -10.31 15.93
C SER A 2 -19.64 -9.85 15.18
N GLU A 3 -20.24 -8.75 15.63
CA GLU A 3 -21.35 -8.10 14.92
C GLU A 3 -20.86 -7.29 13.69
N TYR A 4 -19.54 -7.09 13.58
CA TYR A 4 -18.91 -6.39 12.48
C TYR A 4 -18.44 -7.36 11.37
N PRO A 5 -18.45 -6.91 10.10
CA PRO A 5 -17.87 -7.68 9.01
C PRO A 5 -16.38 -7.92 9.23
N HIS A 6 -15.89 -9.09 8.82
CA HIS A 6 -14.46 -9.38 8.79
C HIS A 6 -13.78 -8.49 7.77
N ILE A 7 -12.67 -7.84 8.14
CA ILE A 7 -11.81 -7.12 7.21
C ILE A 7 -10.52 -7.94 6.97
N LEU A 8 -10.18 -8.14 5.70
CA LEU A 8 -8.91 -8.72 5.27
C LEU A 8 -8.08 -7.64 4.60
N LEU A 9 -6.95 -7.27 5.20
CA LEU A 9 -5.93 -6.44 4.55
C LEU A 9 -5.10 -7.32 3.61
N ARG A 10 -5.29 -7.15 2.30
CA ARG A 10 -4.53 -7.90 1.28
C ARG A 10 -3.11 -7.35 1.15
N ALA A 11 -2.18 -8.21 0.71
CA ALA A 11 -0.86 -7.76 0.30
C ALA A 11 -0.96 -6.97 -1.03
N GLU A 12 -0.05 -6.01 -1.22
CA GLU A 12 0.03 -5.28 -2.48
C GLU A 12 0.78 -6.08 -3.53
N GLU A 13 0.20 -6.14 -4.74
CA GLU A 13 0.75 -6.89 -5.87
C GLU A 13 1.41 -5.96 -6.90
N LYS A 14 1.34 -4.64 -6.66
CA LYS A 14 2.02 -3.66 -7.50
C LYS A 14 3.50 -3.59 -7.13
N PRO A 15 4.44 -3.79 -8.06
CA PRO A 15 5.86 -3.66 -7.78
C PRO A 15 6.21 -2.29 -7.18
N LEU A 16 7.04 -2.30 -6.15
CA LEU A 16 7.53 -1.14 -5.39
C LEU A 16 6.43 -0.37 -4.64
N GLU A 17 5.27 -0.98 -4.43
CA GLU A 17 4.25 -0.45 -3.53
C GLU A 17 4.50 -0.94 -2.10
N HIS A 18 5.33 -0.20 -1.36
CA HIS A 18 5.69 -0.55 0.01
C HIS A 18 4.70 -0.01 1.06
N ARG A 19 3.73 0.83 0.67
CA ARG A 19 2.76 1.41 1.60
C ARG A 19 1.69 0.37 1.95
N SER A 20 1.15 0.49 3.16
CA SER A 20 -0.01 -0.29 3.61
C SER A 20 -0.76 0.48 4.70
N PHE A 21 -1.95 0.00 5.08
CA PHE A 21 -2.62 0.48 6.28
C PHE A 21 -1.76 0.14 7.49
N SER A 22 -1.47 1.14 8.34
CA SER A 22 -0.49 0.96 9.41
C SER A 22 -1.01 0.03 10.52
N PRO A 23 -0.12 -0.63 11.28
CA PRO A 23 -0.48 -1.39 12.46
C PRO A 23 -1.31 -0.59 13.47
N ALA A 24 -1.09 0.73 13.58
CA ALA A 24 -1.89 1.60 14.45
C ALA A 24 -3.35 1.72 14.00
N VAL A 25 -3.60 1.82 12.69
CA VAL A 25 -4.97 1.79 12.13
C VAL A 25 -5.60 0.43 12.37
N ILE A 26 -4.86 -0.66 12.17
CA ILE A 26 -5.34 -2.02 12.44
C ILE A 26 -5.72 -2.19 13.91
N LYS A 27 -4.87 -1.73 14.83
CA LYS A 27 -5.16 -1.74 16.27
C LYS A 27 -6.45 -1.00 16.60
N THR A 28 -6.69 0.14 15.95
CA THR A 28 -7.91 0.94 16.15
C THR A 28 -9.16 0.16 15.71
N LEU A 29 -9.10 -0.56 14.59
CA LEU A 29 -10.20 -1.40 14.11
C LEU A 29 -10.43 -2.63 15.01
N VAL A 30 -9.35 -3.28 15.44
CA VAL A 30 -9.43 -4.41 16.39
C VAL A 30 -10.07 -3.96 17.70
N ASP A 31 -9.64 -2.83 18.26
CA ASP A 31 -10.19 -2.27 19.50
C ASP A 31 -11.66 -1.88 19.38
N ALA A 32 -12.10 -1.50 18.16
CA ALA A 32 -13.50 -1.25 17.85
C ALA A 32 -14.34 -2.53 17.68
N GLY A 33 -13.72 -3.72 17.72
CA GLY A 33 -14.40 -5.02 17.69
C GLY A 33 -14.45 -5.69 16.31
N TYR A 34 -13.78 -5.13 15.29
CA TYR A 34 -13.70 -5.78 13.98
C TYR A 34 -12.80 -7.01 14.04
N PRO A 35 -13.22 -8.17 13.48
CA PRO A 35 -12.27 -9.23 13.19
C PRO A 35 -11.38 -8.77 12.05
N ILE A 36 -10.05 -8.80 12.24
CA ILE A 36 -9.08 -8.39 11.23
C ILE A 36 -8.15 -9.56 10.89
N SER A 37 -8.02 -9.85 9.60
CA SER A 37 -6.91 -10.62 9.07
C SER A 37 -6.00 -9.75 8.23
N VAL A 38 -4.71 -10.09 8.20
CA VAL A 38 -3.70 -9.42 7.37
C VAL A 38 -2.93 -10.49 6.62
N GLU A 39 -2.84 -10.37 5.29
CA GLU A 39 -1.99 -11.25 4.49
C GLU A 39 -0.51 -11.02 4.84
N ARG A 40 0.27 -12.09 4.93
CA ARG A 40 1.72 -12.00 5.15
C ARG A 40 2.40 -11.20 4.05
N SER A 41 3.45 -10.47 4.43
CA SER A 41 4.25 -9.72 3.45
C SER A 41 5.10 -10.68 2.61
N SER A 42 5.32 -10.34 1.34
CA SER A 42 6.33 -11.02 0.53
C SER A 42 7.73 -10.83 1.08
N THR A 43 8.59 -11.83 0.89
CA THR A 43 10.05 -11.73 1.12
C THR A 43 10.79 -11.12 -0.08
N ASP A 44 10.14 -11.02 -1.24
CA ASP A 44 10.71 -10.31 -2.40
C ASP A 44 10.67 -8.79 -2.12
N PRO A 45 11.83 -8.09 -2.13
CA PRO A 45 11.89 -6.66 -1.90
C PRO A 45 10.94 -5.85 -2.79
N LYS A 46 10.61 -6.31 -4.00
CA LYS A 46 9.69 -5.62 -4.91
C LYS A 46 8.24 -5.59 -4.42
N PHE A 47 7.85 -6.52 -3.56
CA PHE A 47 6.48 -6.66 -3.06
C PHE A 47 6.42 -6.64 -1.52
N LYS A 48 7.55 -6.35 -0.87
CA LYS A 48 7.62 -6.27 0.59
C LYS A 48 6.94 -4.98 1.05
N ARG A 49 6.01 -5.05 1.99
CA ARG A 49 5.45 -3.83 2.62
C ARG A 49 6.43 -3.27 3.67
N ILE A 50 6.27 -2.00 4.02
CA ILE A 50 7.18 -1.32 4.97
C ILE A 50 7.03 -1.80 6.42
N PHE A 51 5.85 -2.30 6.80
CA PHE A 51 5.54 -2.80 8.14
C PHE A 51 5.76 -4.32 8.26
N GLU A 52 6.40 -4.77 9.32
CA GLU A 52 6.67 -6.19 9.54
C GLU A 52 5.40 -6.97 9.96
N ASP A 53 5.37 -8.28 9.69
CA ASP A 53 4.28 -9.20 10.09
C ASP A 53 3.97 -9.12 11.60
N SER A 54 5.01 -9.08 12.43
CA SER A 54 4.89 -9.05 13.88
C SER A 54 4.22 -7.79 14.41
N GLU A 55 4.28 -6.66 13.70
CA GLU A 55 3.61 -5.42 14.10
C GLU A 55 2.08 -5.56 13.98
N TYR A 56 1.58 -6.27 12.97
CA TYR A 56 0.16 -6.55 12.81
C TYR A 56 -0.35 -7.58 13.82
N GLU A 57 0.44 -8.61 14.14
CA GLU A 57 0.12 -9.55 15.22
C GLU A 57 0.04 -8.82 16.57
N ALA A 58 1.01 -7.94 16.86
CA ALA A 58 0.99 -7.10 18.06
C ALA A 58 -0.21 -6.13 18.09
N ALA A 59 -0.70 -5.71 16.92
CA ALA A 59 -1.92 -4.92 16.78
C ALA A 59 -3.22 -5.74 16.97
N GLY A 60 -3.11 -7.07 17.13
CA GLY A 60 -4.24 -7.97 17.38
C GLY A 60 -4.88 -8.54 16.12
N ALA A 61 -4.28 -8.36 14.94
CA ALA A 61 -4.75 -8.99 13.71
C ALA A 61 -4.26 -10.44 13.59
N ARG A 62 -5.04 -11.26 12.88
CA ARG A 62 -4.64 -12.61 12.51
C ARG A 62 -3.84 -12.57 11.21
N LEU A 63 -2.61 -13.09 11.20
CA LEU A 63 -1.90 -13.30 9.95
C LEU A 63 -2.47 -14.50 9.17
N VAL A 64 -2.60 -14.34 7.86
CA VAL A 64 -2.99 -15.37 6.90
C VAL A 64 -2.03 -15.39 5.72
N ASP A 65 -2.00 -16.50 4.98
CA ASP A 65 -1.11 -16.62 3.82
C ASP A 65 -1.43 -15.56 2.76
N THR A 66 -0.42 -15.15 2.00
CA THR A 66 -0.55 -14.17 0.93
C THR A 66 -1.41 -14.72 -0.22
N GLY A 67 -2.26 -13.87 -0.82
CA GLY A 67 -3.06 -14.23 -1.99
C GLY A 67 -4.31 -15.06 -1.69
N VAL A 68 -4.77 -15.09 -0.43
CA VAL A 68 -6.02 -15.76 -0.04
C VAL A 68 -7.25 -14.90 -0.32
N TRP A 69 -7.07 -13.58 -0.46
CA TRP A 69 -8.15 -12.61 -0.66
C TRP A 69 -9.15 -12.94 -1.78
N PRO A 70 -8.79 -13.53 -2.95
CA PRO A 70 -9.76 -13.85 -4.00
C PRO A 70 -10.80 -14.89 -3.56
N ASN A 71 -10.46 -15.71 -2.57
CA ASN A 71 -11.28 -16.80 -2.04
C ASN A 71 -11.68 -16.58 -0.58
N ALA A 72 -11.58 -15.35 -0.07
CA ALA A 72 -12.03 -15.03 1.29
C ALA A 72 -13.53 -15.34 1.46
N GLU A 73 -13.93 -15.67 2.69
CA GLU A 73 -15.31 -16.01 3.03
C GLU A 73 -16.29 -14.89 2.61
N PRO A 74 -17.50 -15.24 2.12
CA PRO A 74 -18.49 -14.25 1.71
C PRO A 74 -18.82 -13.25 2.82
N GLY A 75 -18.86 -11.95 2.46
CA GLY A 75 -19.10 -10.87 3.41
C GLY A 75 -17.83 -10.34 4.10
N THR A 76 -16.66 -10.88 3.76
CA THR A 76 -15.38 -10.27 4.12
C THR A 76 -15.18 -9.00 3.30
N ILE A 77 -14.80 -7.90 3.94
CA ILE A 77 -14.37 -6.68 3.26
C ILE A 77 -12.88 -6.81 2.93
N ILE A 78 -12.53 -6.70 1.65
CA ILE A 78 -11.16 -6.73 1.18
C ILE A 78 -10.60 -5.31 1.19
N LEU A 79 -9.64 -5.06 2.07
CA LEU A 79 -8.97 -3.77 2.21
C LEU A 79 -7.61 -3.81 1.51
N GLY A 80 -7.37 -2.87 0.61
CA GLY A 80 -6.09 -2.70 -0.06
C GLY A 80 -5.86 -1.24 -0.43
N LEU A 81 -4.64 -0.90 -0.80
CA LEU A 81 -4.29 0.44 -1.23
C LEU A 81 -4.38 0.59 -2.75
N LYS A 82 -3.76 -0.29 -3.54
CA LYS A 82 -3.65 -0.09 -4.99
C LYS A 82 -4.64 -0.91 -5.81
N GLU A 83 -4.57 -0.72 -7.13
CA GLU A 83 -5.28 -1.53 -8.10
C GLU A 83 -5.02 -3.03 -7.85
N ILE A 84 -6.05 -3.83 -8.02
CA ILE A 84 -5.95 -5.30 -8.08
C ILE A 84 -5.40 -5.72 -9.45
N PRO A 85 -4.68 -6.85 -9.57
CA PRO A 85 -4.21 -7.34 -10.87
C PRO A 85 -5.35 -7.45 -11.88
N GLU A 86 -5.06 -7.10 -13.13
CA GLU A 86 -5.99 -7.23 -14.25
C GLU A 86 -6.16 -8.71 -14.59
N GLU A 87 -7.19 -9.31 -14.02
CA GLU A 87 -7.55 -10.72 -14.16
C GLU A 87 -9.03 -10.82 -14.54
N ASP A 88 -9.44 -11.94 -15.14
CA ASP A 88 -10.80 -12.09 -15.68
C ASP A 88 -11.81 -12.71 -14.69
N PHE A 89 -11.41 -12.96 -13.44
CA PHE A 89 -12.32 -13.58 -12.46
C PHE A 89 -13.28 -12.57 -11.80
N PRO A 90 -14.54 -12.98 -11.50
CA PRO A 90 -15.48 -12.16 -10.74
C PRO A 90 -15.02 -11.90 -9.31
N LEU A 91 -15.17 -10.66 -8.84
CA LEU A 91 -14.86 -10.26 -7.47
C LEU A 91 -16.09 -10.45 -6.59
N LYS A 92 -16.05 -11.42 -5.66
CA LYS A 92 -17.23 -11.86 -4.90
C LYS A 92 -17.46 -11.12 -3.59
N ASN A 93 -16.45 -10.38 -3.13
CA ASN A 93 -16.47 -9.65 -1.85
C ASN A 93 -16.28 -8.16 -2.11
N ASP A 94 -16.78 -7.34 -1.20
CA ASP A 94 -16.66 -5.88 -1.30
C ASP A 94 -15.21 -5.45 -1.12
N HIS A 95 -14.79 -4.44 -1.87
CA HIS A 95 -13.42 -3.93 -1.84
C HIS A 95 -13.38 -2.46 -1.43
N ILE A 96 -12.41 -2.12 -0.60
CA ILE A 96 -12.00 -0.74 -0.32
C ILE A 96 -10.58 -0.58 -0.86
N THR A 97 -10.41 0.15 -1.96
CA THR A 97 -9.09 0.34 -2.60
C THR A 97 -9.07 1.54 -3.56
N PHE A 98 -7.89 1.99 -4.02
CA PHE A 98 -7.78 2.86 -5.19
C PHE A 98 -7.81 2.02 -6.47
N ALA A 99 -8.95 1.94 -7.16
CA ALA A 99 -9.09 1.07 -8.33
C ALA A 99 -8.71 1.75 -9.66
N HIS A 100 -8.64 3.10 -9.69
CA HIS A 100 -8.27 3.87 -10.87
C HIS A 100 -9.14 3.55 -12.10
N CYS A 101 -10.46 3.47 -11.92
CA CYS A 101 -11.39 3.07 -12.99
C CYS A 101 -12.59 4.02 -13.18
N TYR A 102 -12.60 5.20 -12.56
CA TYR A 102 -13.68 6.21 -12.70
C TYR A 102 -13.31 7.43 -13.56
N LYS A 103 -12.15 7.42 -14.24
CA LYS A 103 -11.66 8.53 -15.07
C LYS A 103 -11.27 8.07 -16.49
N ASN A 104 -11.96 7.06 -17.03
CA ASN A 104 -11.73 6.48 -18.37
C ASN A 104 -10.28 6.00 -18.59
N GLN A 105 -9.66 5.43 -17.56
CA GLN A 105 -8.36 4.77 -17.70
C GLN A 105 -8.47 3.58 -18.66
N GLY A 106 -7.37 3.20 -19.31
CA GLY A 106 -7.37 2.02 -20.18
C GLY A 106 -7.88 0.78 -19.44
N GLY A 107 -8.84 0.05 -20.03
CA GLY A 107 -9.40 -1.16 -19.44
C GLY A 107 -10.40 -0.96 -18.28
N TRP A 108 -10.78 0.28 -17.97
CA TRP A 108 -11.65 0.61 -16.83
C TRP A 108 -12.98 -0.17 -16.83
N GLU A 109 -13.61 -0.41 -17.99
CA GLU A 109 -14.87 -1.14 -18.06
C GLU A 109 -14.73 -2.62 -17.66
N LYS A 110 -13.57 -3.23 -17.98
CA LYS A 110 -13.28 -4.61 -17.60
C LYS A 110 -13.04 -4.70 -16.10
N VAL A 111 -12.23 -3.77 -15.55
CA VAL A 111 -11.95 -3.68 -14.12
C VAL A 111 -13.25 -3.54 -13.33
N LEU A 112 -14.10 -2.57 -13.68
CA LEU A 112 -15.40 -2.38 -13.02
C LEU A 112 -16.36 -3.56 -13.20
N GLY A 113 -16.34 -4.19 -14.37
CA GLY A 113 -17.18 -5.34 -14.69
C GLY A 113 -16.99 -6.52 -13.72
N ARG A 114 -15.81 -6.67 -13.10
CA ARG A 114 -15.52 -7.78 -12.18
C ARG A 114 -16.33 -7.73 -10.89
N TRP A 115 -16.55 -6.55 -10.32
CA TRP A 115 -17.43 -6.40 -9.13
C TRP A 115 -18.89 -6.68 -9.50
N ALA A 116 -19.35 -6.14 -10.63
CA ALA A 116 -20.71 -6.37 -11.12
C ALA A 116 -20.98 -7.87 -11.37
N GLN A 117 -20.04 -8.59 -11.99
CA GLN A 117 -20.14 -10.03 -12.24
C GLN A 117 -20.15 -10.86 -10.96
N GLY A 118 -19.43 -10.43 -9.92
CA GLY A 118 -19.38 -11.13 -8.64
C GLY A 118 -20.45 -10.70 -7.65
N GLY A 119 -21.31 -9.73 -8.00
CA GLY A 119 -22.37 -9.24 -7.13
C GLY A 119 -21.86 -8.48 -5.91
N SER A 120 -20.70 -7.83 -6.03
CA SER A 120 -20.04 -7.09 -4.93
C SER A 120 -19.86 -5.61 -5.28
N VAL A 121 -19.35 -4.85 -4.32
CA VAL A 121 -19.21 -3.38 -4.38
C VAL A 121 -17.75 -2.96 -4.29
N LEU A 122 -17.39 -1.94 -5.07
CA LEU A 122 -16.17 -1.18 -4.91
C LEU A 122 -16.46 0.12 -4.16
N TYR A 123 -15.78 0.33 -3.04
CA TYR A 123 -15.69 1.59 -2.32
C TYR A 123 -14.34 2.24 -2.63
N ASP A 124 -14.28 3.07 -3.69
CA ASP A 124 -13.01 3.63 -4.15
C ASP A 124 -12.50 4.74 -3.20
N LEU A 125 -11.30 4.53 -2.65
CA LEU A 125 -10.65 5.45 -1.70
C LEU A 125 -10.37 6.83 -2.29
N GLU A 126 -10.25 6.95 -3.62
CA GLU A 126 -10.06 8.24 -4.30
C GLU A 126 -11.26 9.17 -4.13
N PHE A 127 -12.45 8.60 -3.96
CA PHE A 127 -13.73 9.32 -3.92
C PHE A 127 -14.38 9.29 -2.54
N LEU A 128 -13.64 8.86 -1.51
CA LEU A 128 -14.08 8.95 -0.12
C LEU A 128 -13.97 10.40 0.37
N HIS A 129 -15.12 11.04 0.58
CA HIS A 129 -15.23 12.42 1.04
C HIS A 129 -15.95 12.51 2.39
N ASP A 130 -15.61 13.52 3.19
CA ASP A 130 -16.39 13.91 4.36
C ASP A 130 -17.70 14.63 3.95
N SER A 131 -18.52 14.99 4.93
CA SER A 131 -19.79 15.69 4.69
C SER A 131 -19.64 17.08 4.07
N GLU A 132 -18.43 17.65 4.09
CA GLU A 132 -18.10 18.96 3.49
C GLU A 132 -17.51 18.79 2.07
N GLY A 133 -17.41 17.56 1.56
CA GLY A 133 -16.85 17.26 0.24
C GLY A 133 -15.32 17.24 0.21
N ARG A 134 -14.64 17.24 1.35
CA ARG A 134 -13.17 17.12 1.39
C ARG A 134 -12.77 15.66 1.35
N ARG A 135 -11.76 15.34 0.56
CA ARG A 135 -11.26 13.97 0.42
C ARG A 135 -10.57 13.52 1.71
N VAL A 136 -10.97 12.36 2.22
CA VAL A 136 -10.50 11.82 3.52
C VAL A 136 -9.13 11.17 3.42
N SER A 137 -8.82 10.52 2.29
CA SER A 137 -7.55 9.81 2.09
C SER A 137 -6.75 10.42 0.94
N ALA A 138 -5.67 11.15 1.26
CA ALA A 138 -4.78 11.76 0.27
C ALA A 138 -3.30 11.68 0.70
N PHE A 139 -2.41 11.54 -0.28
CA PHE A 139 -0.96 11.41 -0.07
C PHE A 139 -0.17 12.71 -0.34
N GLY A 140 -0.87 13.84 -0.47
CA GLY A 140 -0.31 15.09 -1.01
C GLY A 140 0.89 15.63 -0.23
N PHE A 141 0.84 15.61 1.12
CA PHE A 141 1.93 16.12 1.95
C PHE A 141 3.25 15.36 1.71
N HIS A 142 3.23 14.04 1.85
CA HIS A 142 4.43 13.20 1.67
C HIS A 142 4.90 13.19 0.22
N ALA A 143 3.99 13.31 -0.76
CA ALA A 143 4.38 13.49 -2.16
C ALA A 143 5.19 14.78 -2.37
N GLY A 144 4.76 15.89 -1.76
CA GLY A 144 5.50 17.16 -1.78
C GLY A 144 6.84 17.06 -1.08
N PHE A 145 6.88 16.45 0.10
CA PHE A 145 8.11 16.23 0.86
C PHE A 145 9.15 15.40 0.09
N ALA A 146 8.75 14.23 -0.42
CA ALA A 146 9.63 13.37 -1.21
C ALA A 146 10.10 14.04 -2.50
N GLY A 147 9.20 14.78 -3.18
CA GLY A 147 9.55 15.56 -4.37
C GLY A 147 10.58 16.65 -4.09
N ALA A 148 10.41 17.39 -2.99
CA ALA A 148 11.37 18.42 -2.56
C ALA A 148 12.73 17.81 -2.20
N ALA A 149 12.75 16.71 -1.45
CA ALA A 149 13.99 16.02 -1.08
C ALA A 149 14.77 15.54 -2.31
N LEU A 150 14.09 14.87 -3.26
CA LEU A 150 14.72 14.42 -4.50
C LEU A 150 15.14 15.59 -5.40
N GLY A 151 14.38 16.69 -5.43
CA GLY A 151 14.73 17.91 -6.15
C GLY A 151 16.02 18.55 -5.62
N ILE A 152 16.13 18.71 -4.30
CA ILE A 152 17.35 19.23 -3.65
C ILE A 152 18.53 18.30 -3.91
N LYS A 153 18.34 16.99 -3.76
CA LYS A 153 19.40 15.98 -4.05
C LYS A 153 19.89 16.07 -5.48
N THR A 154 18.98 16.24 -6.45
CA THR A 154 19.32 16.39 -7.88
C THR A 154 20.11 17.67 -8.13
N LEU A 155 19.68 18.79 -7.56
CA LEU A 155 20.39 20.07 -7.68
C LEU A 155 21.80 19.98 -7.08
N ALA A 156 21.93 19.42 -5.88
CA ALA A 156 23.23 19.24 -5.23
C ALA A 156 24.18 18.38 -6.08
N HIS A 157 23.69 17.28 -6.65
CA HIS A 157 24.47 16.44 -7.57
C HIS A 157 24.93 17.22 -8.80
N GLN A 158 24.05 17.98 -9.45
CA GLN A 158 24.40 18.76 -10.64
C GLN A 158 25.46 19.84 -10.37
N LEU A 159 25.46 20.43 -9.16
CA LEU A 159 26.46 21.42 -8.77
C LEU A 159 27.83 20.80 -8.46
N GLN A 160 27.86 19.52 -8.04
CA GLN A 160 29.09 18.80 -7.70
C GLN A 160 29.69 18.06 -8.90
N ASP A 161 28.86 17.41 -9.71
CA ASP A 161 29.22 16.68 -10.93
C ASP A 161 28.12 16.81 -11.97
N SER A 162 28.26 17.81 -12.84
CA SER A 162 27.35 18.05 -13.95
C SER A 162 27.54 17.09 -15.13
N SER A 163 28.58 16.25 -15.11
CA SER A 163 28.90 15.34 -16.22
C SER A 163 28.19 13.99 -16.14
N SER A 164 27.65 13.64 -14.96
CA SER A 164 26.97 12.37 -14.71
C SER A 164 25.51 12.56 -14.27
N LYS A 165 24.71 11.51 -14.45
CA LYS A 165 23.32 11.48 -13.94
C LYS A 165 23.33 11.08 -12.47
N LEU A 166 22.43 11.67 -11.68
CA LEU A 166 22.17 11.20 -10.31
C LEU A 166 21.83 9.69 -10.34
N PRO A 167 22.51 8.84 -9.56
CA PRO A 167 22.19 7.43 -9.45
C PRO A 167 20.75 7.18 -8.94
N SER A 168 20.23 5.99 -9.22
CA SER A 168 18.90 5.56 -8.73
C SER A 168 18.82 5.60 -7.21
N VAL A 169 17.61 5.78 -6.66
CA VAL A 169 17.35 5.65 -5.22
C VAL A 169 17.78 4.26 -4.70
N GLU A 170 17.71 3.23 -5.54
CA GLU A 170 18.20 1.88 -5.25
C GLU A 170 19.66 1.86 -4.80
N THR A 171 20.52 2.70 -5.39
CA THR A 171 21.95 2.78 -5.03
C THR A 171 22.15 3.24 -3.59
N PHE A 172 21.21 4.02 -3.04
CA PHE A 172 21.25 4.52 -1.67
C PHE A 172 20.48 3.62 -0.69
N THR A 173 19.82 2.58 -1.18
CA THR A 173 18.91 1.73 -0.41
C THR A 173 19.30 0.25 -0.51
N ASP A 174 20.56 -0.04 -0.83
CA ASP A 174 21.11 -1.39 -1.00
C ASP A 174 20.28 -2.26 -1.96
N GLY A 175 19.78 -1.66 -3.04
CA GLY A 175 18.95 -2.32 -4.04
C GLY A 175 17.46 -2.46 -3.67
N ARG A 176 17.01 -1.93 -2.52
CA ARG A 176 15.59 -1.99 -2.12
C ARG A 176 14.71 -1.05 -2.93
N GLY A 177 15.21 0.13 -3.29
CA GLY A 177 14.45 1.17 -3.98
C GLY A 177 13.62 2.06 -3.05
N TYR A 178 13.68 1.85 -1.74
CA TYR A 178 12.96 2.62 -0.72
C TYR A 178 13.75 2.70 0.61
N TYR A 179 13.45 3.71 1.42
CA TYR A 179 14.01 3.90 2.77
C TYR A 179 13.03 3.36 3.81
N LEU A 180 13.54 2.82 4.92
CA LEU A 180 12.69 2.29 6.00
C LEU A 180 12.11 3.39 6.88
N ASN A 181 12.76 4.55 6.95
CA ASN A 181 12.37 5.69 7.76
C ASN A 181 12.97 7.00 7.20
N GLU A 182 12.59 8.13 7.79
CA GLU A 182 13.07 9.46 7.39
C GLU A 182 14.57 9.65 7.67
N ASP A 183 15.09 9.09 8.77
CA ASP A 183 16.51 9.19 9.12
C ASP A 183 17.40 8.58 8.04
N GLU A 184 17.02 7.42 7.50
CA GLU A 184 17.71 6.77 6.38
C GLU A 184 17.65 7.59 5.09
N LEU A 185 16.58 8.36 4.88
CA LEU A 185 16.45 9.26 3.73
C LEU A 185 17.39 10.45 3.84
N VAL A 186 17.52 11.02 5.06
CA VAL A 186 18.34 12.21 5.31
C VAL A 186 19.83 11.86 5.41
N ASN A 187 20.16 10.69 5.98
CA ASN A 187 21.54 10.26 6.22
C ASN A 187 21.83 8.89 5.56
N PRO A 188 21.89 8.81 4.21
CA PRO A 188 22.08 7.53 3.53
C PRO A 188 23.43 6.87 3.85
N ASP A 189 24.46 7.66 4.19
CA ASP A 189 25.82 7.17 4.50
C ASP A 189 26.02 6.77 5.98
N SER A 190 25.04 7.02 6.86
CA SER A 190 25.15 6.65 8.29
C SER A 190 24.86 5.17 8.54
N ARG A 191 24.59 4.38 7.50
CA ARG A 191 24.59 2.92 7.60
C ARG A 191 26.02 2.44 7.79
N GLY A 192 26.44 2.44 9.05
CA GLY A 192 27.68 1.81 9.49
C GLY A 192 27.79 0.40 8.93
N SER A 193 29.04 0.03 8.63
CA SER A 193 29.52 -1.29 8.24
C SER A 193 28.93 -2.44 9.09
N HIS A 194 27.73 -2.88 8.78
CA HIS A 194 27.18 -4.14 9.27
C HIS A 194 27.12 -5.13 8.10
N GLN A 195 28.31 -5.57 7.69
CA GLN A 195 28.47 -6.95 7.25
C GLN A 195 28.41 -7.83 8.50
N GLY A 196 27.45 -8.75 8.52
CA GLY A 196 27.27 -9.80 9.51
C GLY A 196 26.23 -10.78 9.01
#